data_AF-A0A8H6MJH6-F1
#
_entry.id   AF-A0A8H6MJH6-F1
#
_cell.length_a   1.000
_cell.length_b   1.000
_cell.length_c   1.000
_cell.angle_alpha   90.00
_cell.angle_beta   90.00
_cell.angle_gamma   90.00
#
_symmetry.space_group_name_H-M   'P 1'
#
loop_
_entity.id
_entity.type
_entity.pdbx_description
1 polymer ?
#
loop_
_entity_poly.entity_id
_entity_poly.type
_entity_poly.pdbx_seq_one_letter_code
_entity_poly.pdbx_strand_id
1 'polypeptide(L)'
;MLAFAVVILLAWGPVTVTCSPVEVALPALLKKDLDPSTAVDYGYFSWDPKDPPLWTIRPEDREIFEADREAYIQEQHANPCESKEHAARLYRQYVENDCPAKFRMNPDGSCQGWENYENACASFCQIRTMNRTYFEWASEVPLPNSACRGPSSCSVSEKDTTNVGWAISLTGREGKAARVGVSGGLKGHWGTSPGRSKKVDLRDGQCGYFSWVPADPFSVRSGTVSLAAPARPIFGLVRCDTDTAKSLENVCGHEMWRVRDDVKGKDVPDGTLLFVFTDCQTREPLPMDRQDPVYTAPGVALDSKSVQSLLRTGKLGSAQSTCSMAKTDAPGQKRVTITGWDFSDDKIGPQGNRLRAAVQGCVRAVAQDGAIVLNSRFDRHKSEDAPGGSLAEKGAVEYWKFSADVPVDTTSECVNEVLLAMGGSAQDRCTE
;
A
#
# COMPACT_ATOMS: atom_id res chain seq x y z
N MET A 1 -32.34 -34.72 57.30
CA MET A 1 -31.65 -33.54 57.84
C MET A 1 -30.15 -33.72 57.64
N LEU A 2 -29.58 -33.08 56.63
CA LEU A 2 -28.14 -32.89 56.46
C LEU A 2 -27.96 -31.80 55.40
N ALA A 3 -27.55 -30.63 55.86
CA ALA A 3 -27.27 -29.47 55.03
C ALA A 3 -25.82 -29.56 54.53
N PHE A 4 -25.63 -29.42 53.22
CA PHE A 4 -24.31 -29.22 52.61
C PHE A 4 -24.09 -27.71 52.42
N ALA A 5 -23.04 -27.19 53.05
CA ALA A 5 -22.49 -25.88 52.75
C ALA A 5 -21.50 -26.01 51.59
N VAL A 6 -21.72 -25.25 50.52
CA VAL A 6 -20.78 -25.08 49.40
C VAL A 6 -20.12 -23.71 49.56
N VAL A 7 -18.81 -23.70 49.75
CA VAL A 7 -17.96 -22.50 49.72
C VAL A 7 -17.51 -22.31 48.27
N ILE A 8 -17.94 -21.23 47.62
CA ILE A 8 -17.44 -20.80 46.31
C ILE A 8 -16.35 -19.74 46.54
N LEU A 9 -15.11 -20.09 46.26
CA LEU A 9 -13.99 -19.16 46.14
C LEU A 9 -14.00 -18.57 44.72
N LEU A 10 -14.31 -17.28 44.60
CA LEU A 10 -14.18 -16.52 43.36
C LEU A 10 -12.72 -16.07 43.20
N ALA A 11 -11.98 -16.73 42.31
CA ALA A 11 -10.68 -16.26 41.84
C ALA A 11 -10.89 -15.24 40.72
N TRP A 12 -10.46 -14.00 40.96
CA TRP A 12 -10.30 -12.97 39.93
C TRP A 12 -8.99 -13.23 39.19
N GLY A 13 -9.06 -13.64 37.92
CA GLY A 13 -7.91 -13.67 37.01
C GLY A 13 -7.91 -12.43 36.10
N PRO A 14 -6.73 -11.92 35.67
CA PRO A 14 -6.65 -10.80 34.76
C PRO A 14 -7.19 -11.18 33.37
N VAL A 15 -8.07 -10.34 32.84
CA VAL A 15 -8.63 -10.45 31.49
C VAL A 15 -7.59 -9.91 30.50
N THR A 16 -6.82 -10.80 29.86
CA THR A 16 -6.02 -10.46 28.68
C THR A 16 -6.88 -10.57 27.43
N VAL A 17 -7.12 -9.46 26.74
CA VAL A 17 -7.80 -9.41 25.43
C VAL A 17 -6.79 -9.01 24.36
N THR A 18 -6.62 -9.88 23.37
CA THR A 18 -5.84 -9.64 22.16
C THR A 18 -6.60 -8.72 21.21
N CYS A 19 -5.92 -7.69 20.67
CA CYS A 19 -6.40 -6.98 19.48
C CYS A 19 -6.36 -7.96 18.30
N SER A 20 -7.49 -8.56 17.92
CA SER A 20 -7.57 -9.29 16.66
C SER A 20 -7.78 -8.32 15.50
N PRO A 21 -6.93 -8.32 14.47
CA PRO A 21 -7.36 -7.93 13.14
C PRO A 21 -8.42 -8.93 12.67
N VAL A 22 -9.44 -8.46 11.95
CA VAL A 22 -10.38 -9.35 11.27
C VAL A 22 -9.58 -10.12 10.21
N GLU A 23 -9.17 -11.34 10.53
CA GLU A 23 -8.53 -12.28 9.62
C GLU A 23 -9.55 -12.77 8.57
N VAL A 24 -9.25 -12.49 7.31
CA VAL A 24 -9.64 -13.36 6.21
C VAL A 24 -8.72 -14.59 6.29
N ALA A 25 -9.33 -15.76 6.44
CA ALA A 25 -8.72 -17.03 6.85
C ALA A 25 -7.38 -17.41 6.15
N LEU A 26 -6.38 -17.77 6.96
CA LEU A 26 -5.35 -18.77 6.65
C LEU A 26 -4.96 -19.52 7.95
N PRO A 27 -4.59 -20.82 7.91
CA PRO A 27 -4.71 -21.70 9.07
C PRO A 27 -3.51 -21.69 10.02
N ALA A 28 -3.86 -21.55 11.30
CA ALA A 28 -3.25 -22.10 12.52
C ALA A 28 -1.93 -22.88 12.40
N LEU A 29 -0.83 -22.26 12.79
CA LEU A 29 0.33 -22.92 13.42
C LEU A 29 1.16 -21.85 14.17
N LEU A 30 0.85 -21.65 15.45
CA LEU A 30 1.75 -21.21 16.54
C LEU A 30 0.90 -20.71 17.73
N LYS A 31 0.45 -21.64 18.58
CA LYS A 31 0.13 -21.33 19.98
C LYS A 31 1.19 -22.02 20.83
N LYS A 32 2.08 -21.23 21.41
CA LYS A 32 2.90 -21.66 22.54
C LYS A 32 2.60 -20.70 23.68
N ASP A 33 2.14 -21.27 24.79
CA ASP A 33 1.70 -20.56 25.99
C ASP A 33 2.80 -19.64 26.51
N LEU A 34 2.45 -18.37 26.74
CA LEU A 34 3.30 -17.39 27.41
C LEU A 34 2.70 -17.05 28.78
N ASP A 35 3.57 -17.13 29.78
CA ASP A 35 3.32 -16.91 31.20
C ASP A 35 3.01 -15.42 31.49
N PRO A 36 1.93 -15.09 32.21
CA PRO A 36 1.54 -13.71 32.52
C PRO A 36 2.44 -13.01 33.56
N SER A 37 3.44 -13.70 34.13
CA SER A 37 4.41 -13.09 35.06
C SER A 37 5.65 -12.49 34.38
N THR A 38 5.86 -12.75 33.09
CA THR A 38 6.70 -11.91 32.23
C THR A 38 5.85 -10.78 31.68
N ALA A 39 5.78 -9.66 32.40
CA ALA A 39 5.39 -8.40 31.79
C ALA A 39 6.30 -8.20 30.56
N VAL A 40 5.72 -8.33 29.37
CA VAL A 40 6.42 -8.07 28.11
C VAL A 40 6.79 -6.60 28.12
N ASP A 41 8.05 -6.33 28.39
CA ASP A 41 8.70 -5.10 27.99
C ASP A 41 8.61 -5.06 26.45
N TYR A 42 7.59 -4.39 25.92
CA TYR A 42 7.43 -4.20 24.48
C TYR A 42 8.58 -3.31 24.02
N GLY A 43 9.62 -3.99 23.50
CA GLY A 43 10.90 -3.44 23.08
C GLY A 43 10.78 -2.13 22.33
N TYR A 44 11.23 -1.08 23.01
CA TYR A 44 11.75 0.15 22.48
C TYR A 44 12.50 -0.11 21.17
N PHE A 45 12.25 0.70 20.14
CA PHE A 45 13.07 0.68 18.93
C PHE A 45 14.56 0.66 19.35
N SER A 46 15.27 -0.43 19.02
CA SER A 46 16.53 -0.80 19.68
C SER A 46 17.75 -0.01 19.18
N TRP A 47 17.55 1.19 18.66
CA TRP A 47 18.57 2.03 18.03
C TRP A 47 18.71 3.39 18.74
N ASP A 48 19.90 3.99 18.64
CA ASP A 48 20.21 5.26 19.29
C ASP A 48 19.44 6.41 18.63
N PRO A 49 18.60 7.19 19.37
CA PRO A 49 17.91 8.35 18.82
C PRO A 49 18.82 9.41 18.19
N LYS A 50 20.11 9.41 18.48
CA LYS A 50 21.13 10.30 17.86
C LYS A 50 21.77 9.70 16.61
N ASP A 51 21.63 8.40 16.42
CA ASP A 51 22.08 7.67 15.24
C ASP A 51 20.94 6.79 14.68
N PRO A 52 19.86 7.42 14.19
CA PRO A 52 18.74 6.69 13.64
C PRO A 52 19.15 5.91 12.38
N PRO A 53 18.64 4.68 12.19
CA PRO A 53 18.83 3.96 10.94
C PRO A 53 18.30 4.75 9.74
N LEU A 54 18.98 4.68 8.59
CA LEU A 54 18.61 5.42 7.38
C LEU A 54 17.20 5.08 6.85
N TRP A 55 16.66 3.91 7.19
CA TRP A 55 15.29 3.52 6.83
C TRP A 55 14.23 4.30 7.62
N THR A 56 14.58 4.96 8.71
CA THR A 56 13.69 5.88 9.45
C THR A 56 13.69 7.30 8.88
N ILE A 57 14.66 7.61 8.00
CA ILE A 57 14.88 8.93 7.41
C ILE A 57 14.31 8.95 6.00
N ARG A 58 13.53 9.99 5.70
CA ARG A 58 12.99 10.24 4.35
C ARG A 58 14.14 10.37 3.35
N PRO A 59 14.08 9.72 2.17
CA PRO A 59 15.10 9.83 1.14
C PRO A 59 15.49 11.27 0.81
N GLU A 60 14.51 12.18 0.74
CA GLU A 60 14.71 13.60 0.48
C GLU A 60 15.47 14.35 1.59
N ASP A 61 15.50 13.83 2.81
CA ASP A 61 16.13 14.48 3.97
C ASP A 61 17.55 13.96 4.24
N ARG A 62 17.97 12.88 3.58
CA ARG A 62 19.22 12.16 3.92
C ARG A 62 20.47 13.01 3.74
N GLU A 63 20.52 13.83 2.69
CA GLU A 63 21.68 14.70 2.46
C GLU A 63 21.85 15.72 3.60
N ILE A 64 20.74 16.30 4.07
CA ILE A 64 20.74 17.23 5.21
C ILE A 64 21.14 16.49 6.49
N PHE A 65 20.57 15.30 6.71
CA PHE A 65 20.91 14.46 7.87
C PHE A 65 22.39 14.07 7.87
N GLU A 66 22.97 13.70 6.73
CA GLU A 66 24.39 13.33 6.62
C GLU A 66 25.32 14.55 6.80
N ALA A 67 24.89 15.73 6.37
CA ALA A 67 25.65 16.97 6.51
C ALA A 67 25.65 17.50 7.95
N ASP A 68 24.50 17.50 8.63
CA ASP A 68 24.35 17.99 10.01
C ASP A 68 23.27 17.23 10.77
N ARG A 69 23.68 16.11 11.39
CA ARG A 69 22.78 15.23 12.15
C ARG A 69 22.14 15.93 13.35
N GLU A 70 22.88 16.78 14.05
CA GLU A 70 22.38 17.43 15.26
C GLU A 70 21.32 18.48 14.91
N ALA A 71 21.58 19.30 13.88
CA ALA A 71 20.60 20.27 13.40
C ALA A 71 19.34 19.58 12.87
N TYR A 72 19.48 18.51 12.07
CA TYR A 72 18.33 17.74 11.57
C TYR A 72 17.48 17.19 12.71
N ILE A 73 18.12 16.60 13.73
CA ILE A 73 17.39 16.08 14.89
C ILE A 73 16.66 17.20 15.62
N GLN A 74 17.30 18.37 15.82
CA GLN A 74 16.74 19.52 16.54
C GLN A 74 15.56 20.18 15.82
N GLU A 75 15.62 20.33 14.49
CA GLU A 75 14.55 20.91 13.67
C GLU A 75 13.27 20.07 13.75
N GLN A 76 13.41 18.75 13.89
CA GLN A 76 12.30 17.79 13.99
C GLN A 76 11.68 17.70 15.42
N HIS A 77 11.94 18.67 16.32
CA HIS A 77 11.31 18.75 17.64
C HIS A 77 9.91 19.37 17.65
N ALA A 78 9.38 19.79 16.50
CA ALA A 78 8.01 20.27 16.41
C ALA A 78 7.01 19.18 16.90
N ASN A 79 6.01 19.61 17.67
CA ASN A 79 4.90 18.76 18.12
C ASN A 79 4.04 18.39 16.88
N PRO A 80 4.11 17.15 16.37
CA PRO A 80 3.38 16.80 15.15
C PRO A 80 1.87 16.80 15.40
N CYS A 81 1.42 16.61 16.65
CA CYS A 81 0.02 16.60 17.01
C CYS A 81 -0.62 18.01 17.02
N GLU A 82 0.18 19.08 17.09
CA GLU A 82 -0.28 20.47 17.05
C GLU A 82 0.08 21.18 15.74
N SER A 83 1.31 21.01 15.25
CA SER A 83 1.78 21.56 13.99
C SER A 83 1.90 20.48 12.92
N LYS A 84 1.13 20.66 11.84
CA LYS A 84 1.22 19.84 10.63
C LYS A 84 2.20 20.41 9.61
N GLU A 85 2.93 21.46 9.96
CA GLU A 85 3.85 22.18 9.04
C GLU A 85 5.08 21.35 8.69
N HIS A 86 5.47 20.44 9.58
CA HIS A 86 6.59 19.54 9.35
C HIS A 86 6.14 18.08 9.38
N ALA A 87 6.85 17.25 8.62
CA ALA A 87 6.64 15.82 8.62
C ALA A 87 6.99 15.23 9.98
N ALA A 88 6.27 14.18 10.41
CA ALA A 88 6.55 13.57 11.70
C ALA A 88 7.87 12.80 11.64
N ARG A 89 8.61 12.81 12.75
CA ARG A 89 9.77 11.93 12.91
C ARG A 89 9.26 10.50 13.10
N LEU A 90 9.69 9.64 12.19
CA LEU A 90 9.28 8.24 12.20
C LEU A 90 10.04 7.48 13.30
N TYR A 91 9.37 6.46 13.81
CA TYR A 91 9.82 5.53 14.85
C TYR A 91 10.34 6.24 16.12
N ARG A 92 9.85 7.47 16.36
CA ARG A 92 10.03 8.22 17.61
C ARG A 92 8.77 8.10 18.45
N GLN A 93 8.95 7.84 19.73
CA GLN A 93 7.88 7.91 20.70
C GLN A 93 7.62 9.38 21.10
N TYR A 94 6.38 9.80 20.92
CA TYR A 94 5.82 11.07 21.35
C TYR A 94 4.97 10.82 22.61
N VAL A 95 5.29 11.52 23.70
CA VAL A 95 4.61 11.38 24.99
C VAL A 95 3.58 12.50 25.20
N GLU A 96 2.90 12.51 26.35
CA GLU A 96 1.89 13.54 26.69
C GLU A 96 2.41 14.98 26.52
N ASN A 97 3.70 15.23 26.77
CA ASN A 97 4.29 16.56 26.57
C ASN A 97 4.44 16.91 25.08
N ASP A 98 4.64 15.92 24.21
CA ASP A 98 4.75 16.13 22.77
C ASP A 98 3.40 16.05 22.07
N CYS A 99 2.40 15.37 22.63
CA CYS A 99 1.09 15.13 22.04
C CYS A 99 0.03 15.04 23.17
N PRO A 100 -0.35 16.18 23.78
CA PRO A 100 -1.22 16.17 24.95
C PRO A 100 -2.61 15.66 24.60
N ALA A 101 -3.15 14.73 25.40
CA ALA A 101 -4.51 14.22 25.19
C ALA A 101 -5.55 15.34 25.34
N LYS A 102 -6.48 15.44 24.38
CA LYS A 102 -7.55 16.46 24.42
C LYS A 102 -8.56 16.24 25.54
N PHE A 103 -8.88 14.98 25.80
CA PHE A 103 -9.78 14.58 26.88
C PHE A 103 -9.08 13.56 27.77
N ARG A 104 -9.29 13.70 29.08
CA ARG A 104 -8.73 12.79 30.08
C ARG A 104 -9.76 11.78 30.54
N MET A 105 -9.28 10.66 31.02
CA MET A 105 -10.11 9.67 31.69
C MET A 105 -10.45 10.17 33.10
N ASN A 106 -11.72 10.13 33.43
CA ASN A 106 -12.26 10.40 34.76
C ASN A 106 -11.95 9.23 35.71
N PRO A 107 -12.03 9.44 37.04
CA PRO A 107 -11.81 8.37 38.02
C PRO A 107 -12.78 7.18 37.90
N ASP A 108 -13.95 7.38 37.28
CA ASP A 108 -14.96 6.35 37.06
C ASP A 108 -14.73 5.53 35.76
N GLY A 109 -13.62 5.79 35.04
CA GLY A 109 -13.31 5.12 33.77
C GLY A 109 -14.04 5.71 32.56
N SER A 110 -14.80 6.79 32.72
CA SER A 110 -15.40 7.52 31.61
C SER A 110 -14.46 8.57 31.01
N CYS A 111 -14.66 8.97 29.76
CA CYS A 111 -13.89 10.03 29.13
C CYS A 111 -14.53 11.39 29.35
N GLN A 112 -13.75 12.36 29.82
CA GLN A 112 -14.21 13.73 30.07
C GLN A 112 -15.10 14.27 28.94
N GLY A 113 -16.26 14.83 29.29
CA GLY A 113 -17.18 15.47 28.34
C GLY A 113 -18.08 14.50 27.56
N TRP A 114 -18.16 13.23 27.97
CA TRP A 114 -19.09 12.25 27.38
C TRP A 114 -20.56 12.63 27.61
N GLU A 115 -20.83 13.35 28.69
CA GLU A 115 -22.13 13.86 29.10
C GLU A 115 -22.57 15.11 28.30
N ASN A 116 -21.69 15.64 27.43
CA ASN A 116 -22.03 16.78 26.59
C ASN A 116 -22.87 16.33 25.38
N TYR A 117 -24.11 16.81 25.32
CA TYR A 117 -25.03 16.56 24.21
C TYR A 117 -24.52 17.09 22.85
N GLU A 118 -23.75 18.17 22.83
CA GLU A 118 -23.17 18.73 21.59
C GLU A 118 -22.24 17.72 20.89
N ASN A 119 -21.60 16.85 21.68
CA ASN A 119 -20.76 15.77 21.21
C ASN A 119 -21.56 14.49 20.88
N ALA A 120 -22.89 14.58 20.81
CA ALA A 120 -23.81 13.45 20.63
C ALA A 120 -23.67 12.38 21.72
N CYS A 121 -23.42 12.82 22.96
CA CYS A 121 -23.25 11.96 24.13
C CYS A 121 -22.12 10.94 23.95
N ALA A 122 -21.01 11.39 23.39
CA ALA A 122 -19.88 10.55 23.05
C ALA A 122 -18.57 11.33 23.26
N SER A 123 -17.59 10.73 23.93
CA SER A 123 -16.25 11.29 24.11
C SER A 123 -15.19 10.20 23.95
N PHE A 124 -13.99 10.60 23.54
CA PHE A 124 -12.84 9.72 23.39
C PHE A 124 -11.66 10.30 24.16
N CYS A 125 -11.06 9.50 25.03
CA CYS A 125 -9.88 9.89 25.80
C CYS A 125 -8.74 8.92 25.49
N GLN A 126 -7.59 9.49 25.12
CA GLN A 126 -6.37 8.71 24.88
C GLN A 126 -5.85 8.18 26.21
N ILE A 127 -5.48 6.90 26.26
CA ILE A 127 -5.06 6.26 27.51
C ILE A 127 -3.59 6.61 27.79
N ARG A 128 -3.30 7.03 29.02
CA ARG A 128 -1.99 7.56 29.45
C ARG A 128 -0.83 6.56 29.33
N THR A 129 -1.10 5.27 29.51
CA THR A 129 -0.12 4.18 29.30
C THR A 129 0.17 3.93 27.82
N MET A 130 -0.70 4.42 26.94
CA MET A 130 -0.60 4.39 25.47
C MET A 130 -0.38 5.78 24.85
N ASN A 131 -0.04 6.80 25.64
CA ASN A 131 0.54 8.07 25.16
C ASN A 131 1.97 7.84 24.66
N ARG A 132 2.08 6.92 23.71
CA ARG A 132 3.29 6.55 23.00
C ARG A 132 2.93 6.62 21.54
N THR A 133 2.50 7.81 21.08
CA THR A 133 2.28 8.08 19.67
C THR A 133 3.61 7.88 18.95
N TYR A 134 3.65 7.09 17.90
CA TYR A 134 4.76 7.05 16.98
C TYR A 134 4.22 6.93 15.57
N PHE A 135 5.03 7.37 14.63
CA PHE A 135 4.76 7.32 13.21
C PHE A 135 5.69 6.29 12.63
N GLU A 136 5.22 5.48 11.70
CA GLU A 136 6.03 4.50 11.01
C GLU A 136 5.73 4.56 9.52
N TRP A 137 6.50 3.82 8.73
CA TRP A 137 6.12 3.58 7.36
C TRP A 137 5.00 2.56 7.29
N ALA A 138 3.97 2.85 6.50
CA ALA A 138 3.00 1.86 6.10
C ALA A 138 3.46 1.10 4.85
N SER A 139 2.73 0.06 4.47
CA SER A 139 2.98 -0.69 3.24
C SER A 139 2.99 0.23 2.02
N GLU A 140 3.91 -0.05 1.11
CA GLU A 140 4.03 0.68 -0.13
C GLU A 140 2.74 0.60 -0.96
N VAL A 141 2.44 1.68 -1.68
CA VAL A 141 1.30 1.78 -2.59
C VAL A 141 1.85 2.13 -3.97
N PRO A 142 1.94 1.15 -4.88
CA PRO A 142 2.58 1.41 -6.16
C PRO A 142 1.83 2.42 -7.03
N LEU A 143 2.58 3.23 -7.78
CA LEU A 143 2.00 4.17 -8.73
C LEU A 143 1.52 3.41 -9.97
N PRO A 144 0.32 3.73 -10.48
CA PRO A 144 -0.18 3.10 -11.70
C PRO A 144 0.72 3.35 -12.91
N ASN A 145 0.90 2.32 -13.75
CA ASN A 145 1.67 2.39 -15.00
C ASN A 145 3.09 2.96 -14.83
N SER A 146 3.72 2.72 -13.67
CA SER A 146 5.06 3.21 -13.36
C SER A 146 6.14 2.14 -13.53
N ALA A 147 5.75 0.92 -13.90
CA ALA A 147 6.68 -0.15 -14.23
C ALA A 147 7.53 0.23 -15.44
N CYS A 148 8.83 -0.02 -15.34
CA CYS A 148 9.79 0.42 -16.34
C CYS A 148 11.01 -0.50 -16.38
N ARG A 149 11.72 -0.47 -17.51
CA ARG A 149 12.84 -1.35 -17.84
C ARG A 149 13.97 -0.58 -18.51
N GLY A 150 15.22 -0.90 -18.14
CA GLY A 150 16.42 -0.40 -18.78
C GLY A 150 16.84 -1.18 -20.04
N PRO A 151 17.66 -0.58 -20.93
CA PRO A 151 18.40 0.67 -20.74
C PRO A 151 17.62 1.92 -21.17
N SER A 152 16.96 2.56 -20.21
CA SER A 152 16.08 3.70 -20.41
C SER A 152 15.98 4.53 -19.14
N SER A 153 15.47 5.75 -19.27
CA SER A 153 15.15 6.61 -18.15
C SER A 153 13.69 6.38 -17.76
N CYS A 154 13.47 5.95 -16.52
CA CYS A 154 12.13 5.87 -15.93
C CYS A 154 11.84 7.16 -15.19
N SER A 155 10.70 7.79 -15.46
CA SER A 155 10.30 9.00 -14.75
C SER A 155 8.83 9.01 -14.41
N VAL A 156 8.51 9.59 -13.26
CA VAL A 156 7.16 10.03 -12.90
C VAL A 156 7.15 11.55 -12.76
N SER A 157 5.96 12.12 -12.91
CA SER A 157 5.67 13.55 -12.88
C SER A 157 4.79 13.91 -11.68
N GLU A 158 4.60 15.21 -11.46
CA GLU A 158 3.65 15.71 -10.45
C GLU A 158 2.18 15.36 -10.71
N LYS A 159 1.85 14.81 -11.89
CA LYS A 159 0.50 14.34 -12.20
C LYS A 159 0.30 12.89 -11.77
N ASP A 160 1.38 12.14 -11.62
CA ASP A 160 1.34 10.73 -11.27
C ASP A 160 1.12 10.59 -9.77
N THR A 161 -0.05 10.05 -9.41
CA THR A 161 -0.50 9.93 -8.03
C THR A 161 -1.19 8.60 -7.81
N THR A 162 -1.28 8.19 -6.55
CA THR A 162 -2.00 6.98 -6.16
C THR A 162 -2.92 7.27 -4.98
N ASN A 163 -4.01 6.52 -4.88
CA ASN A 163 -4.91 6.64 -3.74
C ASN A 163 -4.36 5.82 -2.58
N VAL A 164 -4.25 6.46 -1.44
CA VAL A 164 -3.69 5.93 -0.21
C VAL A 164 -4.75 6.00 0.88
N GLY A 165 -4.92 4.91 1.62
CA GLY A 165 -5.91 4.84 2.68
C GLY A 165 -6.20 3.43 3.12
N TRP A 166 -6.95 3.32 4.20
CA TRP A 166 -7.28 2.07 4.86
C TRP A 166 -8.61 2.22 5.58
N ALA A 167 -9.31 1.12 5.82
CA ALA A 167 -10.57 1.19 6.56
C ALA A 167 -10.30 1.46 8.04
N ILE A 168 -11.05 2.40 8.62
CA ILE A 168 -11.15 2.54 10.08
C ILE A 168 -12.43 1.83 10.51
N SER A 169 -12.34 0.94 11.50
CA SER A 169 -13.49 0.20 12.05
C SER A 169 -14.45 1.07 12.88
N LEU A 170 -14.08 2.32 13.18
CA LEU A 170 -14.86 3.25 13.99
C LEU A 170 -15.92 3.97 13.15
N THR A 171 -17.18 3.71 13.46
CA THR A 171 -18.32 4.27 12.74
C THR A 171 -19.28 5.01 13.69
N GLY A 172 -20.21 5.80 13.13
CA GLY A 172 -21.24 6.49 13.90
C GLY A 172 -20.68 7.40 15.01
N ARG A 173 -21.20 7.21 16.24
CA ARG A 173 -20.85 8.04 17.41
C ARG A 173 -19.43 7.81 17.91
N GLU A 174 -18.93 6.58 17.81
CA GLU A 174 -17.54 6.23 18.16
C GLU A 174 -16.56 6.95 17.24
N GLY A 175 -16.83 6.90 15.93
CA GLY A 175 -16.05 7.64 14.94
C GLY A 175 -16.06 9.15 15.20
N LYS A 176 -17.23 9.74 15.53
CA LYS A 176 -17.33 11.18 15.86
C LYS A 176 -16.53 11.52 17.11
N ALA A 177 -16.65 10.73 18.18
CA ALA A 177 -15.91 10.92 19.42
C ALA A 177 -14.40 10.86 19.18
N ALA A 178 -13.92 9.85 18.43
CA ALA A 178 -12.52 9.72 18.07
C ALA A 178 -12.01 10.92 17.27
N ARG A 179 -12.78 11.45 16.31
CA ARG A 179 -12.40 12.64 15.53
C ARG A 179 -12.14 13.87 16.37
N VAL A 180 -12.90 14.05 17.44
CA VAL A 180 -12.76 15.20 18.34
C VAL A 180 -11.65 14.93 19.36
N GLY A 181 -11.68 13.76 20.01
CA GLY A 181 -10.85 13.45 21.19
C GLY A 181 -9.43 12.99 20.90
N VAL A 182 -9.11 12.58 19.67
CA VAL A 182 -7.75 12.24 19.26
C VAL A 182 -6.91 13.51 19.07
N SER A 183 -5.74 13.57 19.70
CA SER A 183 -4.75 14.63 19.47
C SER A 183 -4.20 14.57 18.04
N GLY A 184 -4.04 15.74 17.39
CA GLY A 184 -3.84 15.83 15.93
C GLY A 184 -5.12 15.71 15.08
N GLY A 185 -6.21 15.24 15.69
CA GLY A 185 -7.53 15.06 15.06
C GLY A 185 -7.59 13.90 14.07
N LEU A 186 -8.80 13.38 13.81
CA LEU A 186 -9.04 12.34 12.80
C LEU A 186 -9.86 12.96 11.64
N LYS A 187 -9.31 13.02 10.43
CA LYS A 187 -9.89 13.78 9.30
C LYS A 187 -10.32 12.92 8.10
N GLY A 188 -9.85 11.70 7.94
CA GLY A 188 -10.24 10.85 6.82
C GLY A 188 -9.30 9.68 6.60
N HIS A 189 -9.87 8.55 6.20
CA HIS A 189 -9.15 7.29 6.08
C HIS A 189 -8.62 7.03 4.66
N TRP A 190 -8.83 7.99 3.74
CA TRP A 190 -8.32 7.99 2.37
C TRP A 190 -7.79 9.36 1.97
N GLY A 191 -6.87 9.38 1.01
CA GLY A 191 -6.46 10.55 0.25
C GLY A 191 -5.64 10.13 -0.96
N THR A 192 -5.04 11.11 -1.62
CA THR A 192 -4.24 10.91 -2.83
C THR A 192 -2.83 11.39 -2.55
N SER A 193 -1.83 10.57 -2.88
CA SER A 193 -0.42 10.92 -2.67
C SER A 193 -0.09 12.24 -3.35
N PRO A 194 0.77 13.08 -2.77
CA PRO A 194 1.32 14.23 -3.48
C PRO A 194 2.03 13.74 -4.75
N GLY A 195 1.74 14.36 -5.89
CA GLY A 195 2.51 14.08 -7.10
C GLY A 195 3.91 14.68 -6.96
N ARG A 196 4.93 13.88 -7.27
CA ARG A 196 6.34 14.29 -7.22
C ARG A 196 7.05 13.84 -8.49
N SER A 197 7.85 14.72 -9.06
CA SER A 197 8.69 14.35 -10.20
C SER A 197 9.94 13.62 -9.73
N LYS A 198 10.21 12.43 -10.28
CA LYS A 198 11.42 11.66 -9.99
C LYS A 198 11.86 10.91 -11.23
N LYS A 199 13.16 10.87 -11.47
CA LYS A 199 13.79 10.19 -12.61
C LYS A 199 14.82 9.19 -12.10
N VAL A 200 14.84 7.99 -12.66
CA VAL A 200 15.80 6.92 -12.39
C VAL A 200 16.30 6.38 -13.72
N ASP A 201 17.61 6.46 -13.94
CA ASP A 201 18.24 5.88 -15.13
C ASP A 201 18.54 4.40 -14.87
N LEU A 202 17.93 3.52 -15.67
CA LEU A 202 18.12 2.08 -15.57
C LEU A 202 19.15 1.59 -16.59
N ARG A 203 20.06 0.73 -16.15
CA ARG A 203 20.99 0.00 -17.02
C ARG A 203 20.29 -1.18 -17.69
N ASP A 204 20.93 -1.74 -18.71
CA ASP A 204 20.43 -2.95 -19.36
C ASP A 204 20.21 -4.08 -18.33
N GLY A 205 19.07 -4.76 -18.45
CA GLY A 205 18.65 -5.82 -17.53
C GLY A 205 18.15 -5.35 -16.15
N GLN A 206 17.99 -4.04 -15.91
CA GLN A 206 17.33 -3.53 -14.69
C GLN A 206 15.86 -3.23 -14.94
N CYS A 207 15.01 -3.60 -13.99
CA CYS A 207 13.58 -3.30 -14.00
C CYS A 207 13.15 -2.73 -12.65
N GLY A 208 11.98 -2.09 -12.62
CA GLY A 208 11.40 -1.61 -11.38
C GLY A 208 10.11 -0.84 -11.61
N TYR A 209 9.58 -0.24 -10.55
CA TYR A 209 8.39 0.61 -10.58
C TYR A 209 8.48 1.72 -9.52
N PHE A 210 7.69 2.77 -9.68
CA PHE A 210 7.58 3.81 -8.66
C PHE A 210 6.48 3.48 -7.66
N SER A 211 6.73 3.79 -6.39
CA SER A 211 5.81 3.47 -5.31
C SER A 211 5.80 4.56 -4.25
N TRP A 212 4.62 4.84 -3.70
CA TRP A 212 4.46 5.78 -2.60
C TRP A 212 4.42 5.02 -1.28
N VAL A 213 5.28 5.40 -0.34
CA VAL A 213 5.30 4.83 1.01
C VAL A 213 4.73 5.87 1.99
N PRO A 214 3.50 5.71 2.46
CA PRO A 214 2.87 6.66 3.37
C PRO A 214 3.45 6.54 4.78
N ALA A 215 3.43 7.65 5.52
CA ALA A 215 3.65 7.63 6.96
C ALA A 215 2.32 7.31 7.69
N ASP A 216 2.31 6.24 8.48
CA ASP A 216 1.18 5.83 9.31
C ASP A 216 1.47 6.09 10.81
N PRO A 217 0.64 6.88 11.50
CA PRO A 217 0.64 6.94 12.96
C PRO A 217 0.02 5.67 13.56
N PHE A 218 0.88 4.70 13.87
CA PHE A 218 0.46 3.40 14.42
C PHE A 218 -0.29 3.50 15.76
N SER A 219 0.03 4.48 16.62
CA SER A 219 -0.46 4.50 18.01
C SER A 219 -1.31 5.72 18.40
N VAL A 220 -1.65 6.60 17.45
CA VAL A 220 -2.36 7.86 17.77
C VAL A 220 -3.79 7.64 18.33
N ARG A 221 -4.38 6.45 18.24
CA ARG A 221 -5.83 6.30 18.46
C ARG A 221 -6.24 5.15 19.35
N SER A 222 -5.36 4.62 20.17
CA SER A 222 -5.76 3.66 21.19
C SER A 222 -6.28 4.42 22.41
N GLY A 223 -7.56 4.26 22.71
CA GLY A 223 -8.23 5.04 23.74
C GLY A 223 -9.44 4.35 24.33
N THR A 224 -10.11 5.06 25.22
CA THR A 224 -11.45 4.70 25.67
C THR A 224 -12.46 5.58 24.93
N VAL A 225 -13.57 5.00 24.49
CA VAL A 225 -14.74 5.75 24.01
C VAL A 225 -15.84 5.62 25.05
N SER A 226 -16.32 6.73 25.61
CA SER A 226 -17.52 6.74 26.44
C SER A 226 -18.71 7.21 25.61
N LEU A 227 -19.82 6.48 25.71
CA LEU A 227 -21.04 6.67 24.94
C LEU A 227 -22.27 6.61 25.84
N ALA A 228 -23.25 7.46 25.61
CA ALA A 228 -24.58 7.39 26.21
C ALA A 228 -25.65 7.68 25.15
N ALA A 229 -26.87 7.19 25.33
CA ALA A 229 -28.01 7.60 24.52
C ALA A 229 -28.36 9.07 24.80
N PRO A 230 -28.84 9.84 23.80
CA PRO A 230 -29.50 11.11 24.09
C PRO A 230 -30.80 10.81 24.87
N ALA A 231 -30.93 11.43 26.04
CA ALA A 231 -32.16 11.38 26.82
C ALA A 231 -33.30 12.06 26.06
N ARG A 232 -34.54 11.63 26.35
CA ARG A 232 -35.72 12.31 25.81
C ARG A 232 -35.71 13.78 26.25
N PRO A 233 -36.00 14.74 25.36
CA PRO A 233 -36.03 16.16 25.73
C PRO A 233 -37.06 16.39 26.83
N ILE A 234 -36.61 16.91 27.97
CA ILE A 234 -37.48 17.38 29.05
C ILE A 234 -37.40 18.91 29.04
N PHE A 235 -38.52 19.59 28.79
CA PHE A 235 -38.60 21.05 28.62
C PHE A 235 -37.66 21.63 27.54
N GLY A 236 -37.45 20.91 26.43
CA GLY A 236 -36.61 21.37 25.32
C GLY A 236 -35.11 21.28 25.55
N LEU A 237 -34.67 20.85 26.74
CA LEU A 237 -33.26 20.55 27.03
C LEU A 237 -32.99 19.07 26.74
N VAL A 238 -32.10 18.81 25.79
CA VAL A 238 -31.60 17.46 25.52
C VAL A 238 -30.37 17.22 26.38
N ARG A 239 -30.35 16.11 27.12
CA ARG A 239 -29.22 15.67 27.94
C ARG A 239 -28.77 14.28 27.51
N CYS A 240 -27.64 13.83 28.02
CA CYS A 240 -27.22 12.44 27.87
C CYS A 240 -27.85 11.57 28.96
N ASP A 241 -28.32 10.40 28.58
CA ASP A 241 -28.92 9.42 29.47
C ASP A 241 -27.82 8.62 30.19
N THR A 242 -27.58 8.99 31.45
CA THR A 242 -26.55 8.39 32.30
C THR A 242 -26.75 6.89 32.53
N ASP A 243 -27.99 6.41 32.49
CA ASP A 243 -28.30 5.00 32.75
C ASP A 243 -27.89 4.10 31.56
N THR A 244 -27.67 4.72 30.40
CA THR A 244 -27.18 4.04 29.18
C THR A 244 -25.69 4.27 28.93
N ALA A 245 -25.01 4.94 29.86
CA ALA A 245 -23.58 5.24 29.73
C ALA A 245 -22.75 3.96 29.72
N LYS A 246 -21.87 3.83 28.73
CA LYS A 246 -20.90 2.75 28.63
C LYS A 246 -19.56 3.28 28.14
N SER A 247 -18.49 2.72 28.66
CA SER A 247 -17.13 2.91 28.14
C SER A 247 -16.70 1.68 27.35
N LEU A 248 -16.19 1.89 26.15
CA LEU A 248 -15.50 0.91 25.34
C LEU A 248 -14.01 1.18 25.48
N GLU A 249 -13.29 0.28 26.14
CA GLU A 249 -11.85 0.39 26.32
C GLU A 249 -11.10 -0.13 25.09
N ASN A 250 -9.84 0.30 24.93
CA ASN A 250 -8.92 -0.19 23.90
C ASN A 250 -9.47 -0.07 22.47
N VAL A 251 -10.21 1.00 22.22
CA VAL A 251 -10.66 1.34 20.87
C VAL A 251 -9.47 1.90 20.13
N CYS A 252 -9.01 1.18 19.11
CA CYS A 252 -7.83 1.53 18.30
C CYS A 252 -8.23 1.82 16.85
N GLY A 253 -7.43 2.65 16.18
CA GLY A 253 -7.59 2.89 14.74
C GLY A 253 -6.33 3.44 14.12
N HIS A 254 -6.19 3.22 12.82
CA HIS A 254 -5.12 3.80 12.01
C HIS A 254 -5.72 4.99 11.24
N GLU A 255 -4.96 5.99 10.82
CA GLU A 255 -5.37 6.99 9.79
C GLU A 255 -4.15 7.66 9.23
N MET A 256 -4.15 7.88 7.93
CA MET A 256 -3.02 8.42 7.21
C MET A 256 -2.60 9.75 7.79
N TRP A 257 -1.30 9.88 8.11
CA TRP A 257 -0.78 11.16 8.55
C TRP A 257 -0.85 12.16 7.40
N ARG A 258 -1.17 13.40 7.74
CA ARG A 258 -1.26 14.49 6.77
C ARG A 258 -0.44 15.65 7.26
N VAL A 259 0.38 16.18 6.37
CA VAL A 259 1.21 17.37 6.56
C VAL A 259 0.65 18.50 5.72
N ARG A 260 0.89 19.74 6.13
CA ARG A 260 0.53 20.92 5.36
C ARG A 260 1.50 21.06 4.21
N ASP A 261 0.97 21.11 3.00
CA ASP A 261 1.72 21.54 1.82
C ASP A 261 1.78 23.06 1.87
N ASP A 262 2.96 23.63 2.16
CA ASP A 262 3.16 25.08 2.28
C ASP A 262 2.91 25.83 0.97
N VAL A 263 3.09 25.16 -0.18
CA VAL A 263 2.86 25.74 -1.50
C VAL A 263 1.36 25.80 -1.80
N LYS A 264 0.61 24.74 -1.45
CA LYS A 264 -0.83 24.63 -1.76
C LYS A 264 -1.74 25.08 -0.62
N GLY A 265 -1.19 25.32 0.57
CA GLY A 265 -1.93 25.67 1.78
C GLY A 265 -2.92 24.59 2.24
N LYS A 266 -2.70 23.32 1.88
CA LYS A 266 -3.64 22.21 2.12
C LYS A 266 -2.95 21.04 2.80
N ASP A 267 -3.68 20.35 3.67
CA ASP A 267 -3.21 19.08 4.24
C ASP A 267 -3.14 18.02 3.13
N VAL A 268 -1.97 17.42 2.92
CA VAL A 268 -1.69 16.32 1.97
C VAL A 268 -1.15 15.11 2.72
N PRO A 269 -1.31 13.88 2.20
CA PRO A 269 -0.71 12.69 2.81
C PRO A 269 0.80 12.82 3.00
N ASP A 270 1.30 12.48 4.19
CA ASP A 270 2.72 12.36 4.46
C ASP A 270 3.24 11.01 3.94
N GLY A 271 4.49 11.00 3.47
CA GLY A 271 5.12 9.84 2.87
C GLY A 271 6.29 10.22 1.96
N THR A 272 6.84 9.23 1.28
CA THR A 272 7.91 9.42 0.29
C THR A 272 7.71 8.57 -0.96
N LEU A 273 8.32 9.02 -2.07
CA LEU A 273 8.30 8.34 -3.36
C LEU A 273 9.58 7.52 -3.54
N LEU A 274 9.42 6.21 -3.66
CA LEU A 274 10.50 5.25 -3.90
C LEU A 274 10.48 4.73 -5.34
N PHE A 275 11.64 4.25 -5.77
CA PHE A 275 11.73 3.38 -6.94
C PHE A 275 12.13 2.00 -6.44
N VAL A 276 11.29 1.00 -6.70
CA VAL A 276 11.50 -0.38 -6.27
C VAL A 276 12.10 -1.15 -7.42
N PHE A 277 13.31 -1.69 -7.23
CA PHE A 277 13.96 -2.49 -8.25
C PHE A 277 13.39 -3.91 -8.27
N THR A 278 13.18 -4.45 -9.45
CA THR A 278 12.66 -5.81 -9.66
C THR A 278 13.55 -6.59 -10.62
N ASP A 279 13.52 -7.91 -10.50
CA ASP A 279 14.10 -8.80 -11.48
C ASP A 279 13.30 -8.74 -12.79
N CYS A 280 13.92 -8.47 -13.93
CA CYS A 280 13.21 -8.34 -15.21
C CYS A 280 12.53 -9.64 -15.69
N GLN A 281 13.04 -10.80 -15.26
CA GLN A 281 12.50 -12.10 -15.64
C GLN A 281 11.30 -12.45 -14.77
N THR A 282 11.43 -12.39 -13.44
CA THR A 282 10.39 -12.84 -12.50
C THR A 282 9.43 -11.72 -12.08
N ARG A 283 9.87 -10.46 -12.21
CA ARG A 283 9.23 -9.24 -11.69
C ARG A 283 9.09 -9.21 -10.17
N GLU A 284 9.85 -10.04 -9.47
CA GLU A 284 9.91 -9.99 -8.02
C GLU A 284 10.84 -8.86 -7.58
N PRO A 285 10.57 -8.20 -6.43
CA PRO A 285 11.49 -7.24 -5.86
C PRO A 285 12.90 -7.84 -5.71
N LEU A 286 13.92 -7.06 -6.08
CA LEU A 286 15.30 -7.44 -5.80
C LEU A 286 15.54 -7.52 -4.28
N PRO A 287 16.59 -8.25 -3.84
CA PRO A 287 17.00 -8.30 -2.44
C PRO A 287 17.09 -6.92 -1.77
N MET A 288 16.77 -6.87 -0.46
CA MET A 288 16.64 -5.63 0.32
C MET A 288 17.88 -4.74 0.31
N ASP A 289 19.08 -5.32 0.22
CA ASP A 289 20.36 -4.61 0.10
C ASP A 289 20.54 -3.88 -1.22
N ARG A 290 19.69 -4.16 -2.22
CA ARG A 290 19.65 -3.48 -3.51
C ARG A 290 18.51 -2.46 -3.63
N GLN A 291 17.77 -2.24 -2.56
CA GLN A 291 16.64 -1.31 -2.50
C GLN A 291 17.01 -0.03 -1.76
N ASP A 292 16.13 0.97 -1.84
CA ASP A 292 16.22 2.12 -0.95
C ASP A 292 16.06 1.66 0.52
N PRO A 293 16.83 2.19 1.48
CA PRO A 293 16.71 1.83 2.89
C PRO A 293 15.26 1.86 3.42
N VAL A 294 14.41 2.81 3.02
CA VAL A 294 13.00 2.86 3.47
C VAL A 294 12.25 1.57 3.10
N TYR A 295 12.56 0.96 1.97
CA TYR A 295 11.92 -0.29 1.54
C TYR A 295 12.19 -1.46 2.50
N THR A 296 13.31 -1.39 3.24
CA THR A 296 13.70 -2.39 4.22
C THR A 296 13.01 -2.22 5.58
N ALA A 297 12.28 -1.12 5.76
CA ALA A 297 11.56 -0.89 7.01
C ALA A 297 10.44 -1.94 7.19
N PRO A 298 10.16 -2.36 8.43
CA PRO A 298 9.13 -3.36 8.71
C PRO A 298 7.77 -2.96 8.14
N GLY A 299 7.12 -3.87 7.41
CA GLY A 299 5.78 -3.67 6.87
C GLY A 299 5.70 -2.85 5.57
N VAL A 300 6.81 -2.28 5.08
CA VAL A 300 6.83 -1.46 3.86
C VAL A 300 6.69 -2.32 2.61
N ALA A 301 7.56 -3.32 2.46
CA ALA A 301 7.59 -4.14 1.26
C ALA A 301 6.32 -5.00 1.14
N LEU A 302 5.70 -4.98 -0.05
CA LEU A 302 4.64 -5.91 -0.39
C LEU A 302 5.21 -7.33 -0.54
N ASP A 303 4.39 -8.34 -0.22
CA ASP A 303 4.76 -9.71 -0.53
C ASP A 303 4.80 -9.94 -2.05
N SER A 304 5.64 -10.87 -2.51
CA SER A 304 5.84 -11.12 -3.94
C SER A 304 4.55 -11.47 -4.68
N LYS A 305 3.56 -12.11 -4.02
CA LYS A 305 2.29 -12.45 -4.67
C LYS A 305 1.42 -11.21 -4.88
N SER A 306 1.42 -10.27 -3.94
CA SER A 306 0.76 -8.97 -4.09
C SER A 306 1.35 -8.17 -5.26
N VAL A 307 2.68 -8.10 -5.36
CA VAL A 307 3.36 -7.44 -6.49
C VAL A 307 3.00 -8.10 -7.82
N GLN A 308 3.11 -9.43 -7.91
CA GLN A 308 2.72 -10.18 -9.11
C GLN A 308 1.24 -9.98 -9.48
N SER A 309 0.36 -9.90 -8.48
CA SER A 309 -1.07 -9.64 -8.71
C SER A 309 -1.30 -8.24 -9.28
N LEU A 310 -0.62 -7.22 -8.76
CA LEU A 310 -0.70 -5.85 -9.26
C LEU A 310 -0.16 -5.72 -10.69
N LEU A 311 0.90 -6.46 -11.03
CA LEU A 311 1.42 -6.53 -12.40
C LEU A 311 0.43 -7.23 -13.34
N ARG A 312 -0.11 -8.39 -12.94
CA ARG A 312 -1.07 -9.15 -13.75
C ARG A 312 -2.40 -8.41 -13.95
N THR A 313 -2.85 -7.66 -12.95
CA THR A 313 -4.08 -6.86 -13.05
C THR A 313 -3.90 -5.55 -13.81
N GLY A 314 -2.70 -5.29 -14.32
CA GLY A 314 -2.38 -4.06 -15.05
C GLY A 314 -2.28 -2.81 -14.20
N LYS A 315 -2.37 -2.95 -12.86
CA LYS A 315 -2.33 -1.82 -11.92
C LYS A 315 -0.95 -1.23 -11.78
N LEU A 316 0.12 -2.01 -11.94
CA LEU A 316 1.51 -1.54 -11.90
C LEU A 316 2.07 -1.18 -13.28
N GLY A 317 1.55 -1.85 -14.29
CA GLY A 317 1.81 -1.69 -15.70
C GLY A 317 0.88 -2.66 -16.41
N SER A 318 0.06 -2.18 -17.34
CA SER A 318 -0.82 -3.04 -18.11
C SER A 318 -0.01 -3.66 -19.23
N ALA A 319 0.37 -4.93 -19.07
CA ALA A 319 0.78 -5.76 -20.19
C ALA A 319 -0.33 -5.67 -21.23
N GLN A 320 -0.07 -4.90 -22.28
CA GLN A 320 -1.02 -4.62 -23.34
C GLN A 320 -0.39 -5.07 -24.63
N SER A 321 -1.25 -5.56 -25.51
CA SER A 321 -0.85 -6.01 -26.81
C SER A 321 -1.91 -5.65 -27.84
N THR A 322 -1.44 -5.18 -28.99
CA THR A 322 -2.26 -5.15 -30.19
C THR A 322 -1.85 -6.33 -31.05
N CYS A 323 -2.84 -6.99 -31.63
CA CYS A 323 -2.61 -8.10 -32.52
C CYS A 323 -3.44 -7.90 -33.78
N SER A 324 -2.83 -8.18 -34.92
CA SER A 324 -3.52 -8.24 -36.21
C SER A 324 -3.08 -9.45 -37.01
N MET A 325 -4.01 -10.02 -37.77
CA MET A 325 -3.75 -11.08 -38.72
C MET A 325 -4.12 -10.56 -40.11
N ALA A 326 -3.20 -10.62 -41.07
CA ALA A 326 -3.46 -10.13 -42.42
C ALA A 326 -3.07 -11.18 -43.46
N LYS A 327 -3.80 -11.26 -44.58
CA LYS A 327 -3.42 -12.14 -45.69
C LYS A 327 -2.03 -11.78 -46.21
N THR A 328 -1.28 -12.80 -46.63
CA THR A 328 0.01 -12.62 -47.29
C THR A 328 -0.10 -12.96 -48.78
N ASP A 329 0.91 -12.59 -49.56
CA ASP A 329 1.03 -13.01 -50.95
C ASP A 329 1.33 -14.51 -51.10
N ALA A 330 1.77 -15.17 -50.02
CA ALA A 330 2.03 -16.60 -50.01
C ALA A 330 0.71 -17.40 -49.91
N PRO A 331 0.46 -18.35 -50.82
CA PRO A 331 -0.76 -19.16 -50.80
C PRO A 331 -0.90 -19.93 -49.48
N GLY A 332 -2.10 -19.88 -48.89
CA GLY A 332 -2.43 -20.62 -47.66
C GLY A 332 -1.84 -20.04 -46.37
N GLN A 333 -1.27 -18.84 -46.41
CA GLN A 333 -0.64 -18.20 -45.24
C GLN A 333 -1.25 -16.83 -44.92
N LYS A 334 -1.26 -16.51 -43.63
CA LYS A 334 -1.53 -15.16 -43.11
C LYS A 334 -0.42 -14.75 -42.15
N ARG A 335 -0.18 -13.44 -42.05
CA ARG A 335 0.82 -12.85 -41.18
C ARG A 335 0.15 -12.42 -39.88
N VAL A 336 0.60 -12.98 -38.78
CA VAL A 336 0.29 -12.46 -37.44
C VAL A 336 1.32 -11.38 -37.09
N THR A 337 0.84 -10.23 -36.62
CA THR A 337 1.65 -9.15 -36.07
C THR A 337 1.16 -8.83 -34.69
N ILE A 338 2.02 -8.98 -33.69
CA ILE A 338 1.73 -8.70 -32.28
C ILE A 338 2.67 -7.60 -31.84
N THR A 339 2.12 -6.48 -31.37
CA THR A 339 2.89 -5.44 -30.69
C THR A 339 2.52 -5.49 -29.24
N GLY A 340 3.48 -5.67 -28.34
CA GLY A 340 3.21 -5.69 -26.91
C GLY A 340 4.22 -4.92 -26.10
N TRP A 341 3.85 -4.55 -24.88
CA TRP A 341 4.72 -3.91 -23.90
C TRP A 341 4.33 -4.39 -22.51
N ASP A 342 5.20 -4.18 -21.53
CA ASP A 342 4.98 -4.59 -20.13
C ASP A 342 4.64 -6.08 -19.94
N PHE A 343 5.07 -6.96 -20.85
CA PHE A 343 5.14 -8.41 -20.60
C PHE A 343 6.44 -8.77 -19.87
N SER A 344 6.41 -9.79 -19.01
CA SER A 344 7.62 -10.29 -18.35
C SER A 344 8.51 -11.07 -19.32
N ASP A 345 9.83 -10.98 -19.11
CA ASP A 345 10.80 -11.63 -20.01
C ASP A 345 10.77 -13.16 -19.92
N ASP A 346 10.34 -13.72 -18.79
CA ASP A 346 10.07 -15.15 -18.71
C ASP A 346 8.91 -15.56 -19.63
N LYS A 347 7.92 -14.71 -19.89
CA LYS A 347 6.82 -15.07 -20.81
C LYS A 347 7.26 -14.93 -22.24
N ILE A 348 7.89 -13.81 -22.60
CA ILE A 348 8.30 -13.54 -23.99
C ILE A 348 9.50 -14.40 -24.41
N GLY A 349 10.44 -14.62 -23.48
CA GLY A 349 11.71 -15.29 -23.71
C GLY A 349 12.73 -14.43 -24.47
N PRO A 350 14.01 -14.85 -24.51
CA PRO A 350 15.03 -14.18 -25.30
C PRO A 350 14.61 -14.12 -26.77
N GLN A 351 14.66 -12.93 -27.39
CA GLN A 351 14.24 -12.68 -28.77
C GLN A 351 12.82 -13.21 -29.11
N GLY A 352 11.91 -13.25 -28.14
CA GLY A 352 10.54 -13.70 -28.37
C GLY A 352 10.39 -15.21 -28.55
N ASN A 353 11.38 -16.02 -28.18
CA ASN A 353 11.36 -17.46 -28.42
C ASN A 353 10.21 -18.19 -27.71
N ARG A 354 9.83 -17.78 -26.49
CA ARG A 354 8.70 -18.38 -25.77
C ARG A 354 7.37 -17.92 -26.35
N LEU A 355 7.26 -16.65 -26.78
CA LEU A 355 6.11 -16.16 -27.55
C LEU A 355 5.95 -16.95 -28.86
N ARG A 356 7.04 -17.14 -29.61
CA ARG A 356 7.05 -17.95 -30.84
C ARG A 356 6.60 -19.38 -30.57
N ALA A 357 7.09 -20.01 -29.51
CA ALA A 357 6.69 -21.36 -29.12
C ALA A 357 5.20 -21.44 -28.76
N ALA A 358 4.66 -20.42 -28.10
CA ALA A 358 3.24 -20.35 -27.77
C ALA A 358 2.37 -20.18 -29.04
N VAL A 359 2.72 -19.28 -29.95
CA VAL A 359 2.05 -19.12 -31.26
C VAL A 359 2.16 -20.39 -32.10
N GLN A 360 3.31 -21.09 -32.05
CA GLN A 360 3.49 -22.39 -32.68
C GLN A 360 2.55 -23.47 -32.11
N GLY A 361 2.16 -23.36 -30.84
CA GLY A 361 1.12 -24.17 -30.22
C GLY A 361 -0.23 -24.01 -30.92
N CYS A 362 -0.62 -22.77 -31.25
CA CYS A 362 -1.83 -22.50 -32.03
C CYS A 362 -1.78 -23.12 -33.42
N VAL A 363 -0.65 -23.00 -34.11
CA VAL A 363 -0.46 -23.59 -35.46
C VAL A 363 -0.63 -25.11 -35.43
N ARG A 364 -0.08 -25.79 -34.42
CA ARG A 364 -0.19 -27.26 -34.27
C ARG A 364 -1.62 -27.72 -33.97
N ALA A 365 -2.44 -26.87 -33.34
CA ALA A 365 -3.82 -27.21 -33.01
C ALA A 365 -4.75 -27.25 -34.23
N VAL A 366 -4.42 -26.49 -35.29
CA VAL A 366 -5.29 -26.30 -36.45
C VAL A 366 -4.82 -26.99 -37.72
N ALA A 367 -3.53 -27.32 -37.84
CA ALA A 367 -2.97 -27.81 -39.08
C ALA A 367 -2.49 -29.27 -38.98
N GLN A 368 -2.61 -30.00 -40.10
CA GLN A 368 -2.13 -31.38 -40.24
C GLN A 368 -0.62 -31.46 -39.96
N ASP A 369 -0.15 -32.64 -39.54
CA ASP A 369 1.23 -32.90 -39.08
C ASP A 369 2.30 -32.17 -39.92
N GLY A 370 3.06 -31.29 -39.26
CA GLY A 370 4.22 -30.61 -39.85
C GLY A 370 4.07 -29.10 -40.10
N ALA A 371 2.93 -28.49 -39.82
CA ALA A 371 2.78 -27.04 -39.95
C ALA A 371 3.62 -26.26 -38.92
N ILE A 372 4.37 -25.28 -39.41
CA ILE A 372 5.30 -24.48 -38.60
C ILE A 372 5.08 -22.98 -38.81
N VAL A 373 5.45 -22.21 -37.79
CA VAL A 373 5.56 -20.75 -37.85
C VAL A 373 6.78 -20.40 -38.72
N LEU A 374 6.53 -19.67 -39.81
CA LEU A 374 7.54 -19.24 -40.78
C LEU A 374 7.85 -17.75 -40.63
N ASN A 375 9.03 -17.34 -41.12
CA ASN A 375 9.44 -15.93 -41.21
C ASN A 375 9.26 -15.13 -39.90
N SER A 376 9.44 -15.80 -38.76
CA SER A 376 9.25 -15.16 -37.45
C SER A 376 10.34 -14.12 -37.20
N ARG A 377 9.94 -12.92 -36.83
CA ARG A 377 10.80 -11.81 -36.45
C ARG A 377 10.34 -11.22 -35.13
N PHE A 378 11.30 -10.85 -34.28
CA PHE A 378 11.05 -10.18 -33.01
C PHE A 378 12.00 -9.01 -32.88
N ASP A 379 11.46 -7.80 -32.76
CA ASP A 379 12.22 -6.58 -32.58
C ASP A 379 11.75 -5.87 -31.31
N ARG A 380 12.69 -5.23 -30.60
CA ARG A 380 12.39 -4.32 -29.49
C ARG A 380 12.65 -2.89 -29.94
N HIS A 381 11.79 -1.98 -29.52
CA HIS A 381 11.78 -0.58 -29.89
C HIS A 381 11.55 0.28 -28.66
N LYS A 382 12.03 1.53 -28.71
CA LYS A 382 11.67 2.54 -27.71
C LYS A 382 10.29 3.07 -28.03
N SER A 383 9.50 3.41 -27.02
CA SER A 383 8.14 3.92 -27.24
C SER A 383 8.09 5.26 -27.98
N GLU A 384 9.16 6.05 -27.92
CA GLU A 384 9.35 7.28 -28.69
C GLU A 384 9.34 7.02 -30.21
N ASP A 385 9.76 5.82 -30.64
CA ASP A 385 9.78 5.41 -32.05
C ASP A 385 8.40 4.92 -32.53
N ALA A 386 7.41 4.84 -31.64
CA ALA A 386 6.08 4.35 -31.98
C ALA A 386 5.36 5.33 -32.93
N PRO A 387 4.76 4.84 -34.03
CA PRO A 387 3.98 5.67 -34.93
C PRO A 387 2.86 6.41 -34.19
N GLY A 388 2.95 7.74 -34.14
CA GLY A 388 1.96 8.62 -33.52
C GLY A 388 2.11 8.83 -32.01
N GLY A 389 3.23 8.46 -31.36
CA GLY A 389 3.55 8.82 -29.96
C GLY A 389 2.67 8.18 -28.88
N SER A 390 1.57 7.52 -29.26
CA SER A 390 0.52 7.03 -28.35
C SER A 390 0.99 6.00 -27.31
N LEU A 391 2.09 5.29 -27.55
CA LEU A 391 2.62 4.32 -26.58
C LEU A 391 3.38 5.00 -25.44
N ALA A 392 4.11 6.08 -25.73
CA ALA A 392 4.74 6.91 -24.70
C ALA A 392 3.68 7.62 -23.84
N GLU A 393 2.59 8.10 -24.46
CA GLU A 393 1.44 8.66 -23.73
C GLU A 393 0.74 7.64 -22.81
N LYS A 394 0.82 6.35 -23.16
CA LYS A 394 0.33 5.23 -22.34
C LYS A 394 1.34 4.76 -21.28
N GLY A 395 2.47 5.45 -21.14
CA GLY A 395 3.50 5.14 -20.16
C GLY A 395 4.42 3.97 -20.54
N ALA A 396 4.26 3.38 -21.73
CA ALA A 396 5.20 2.38 -22.20
C ALA A 396 6.55 3.05 -22.48
N VAL A 397 7.64 2.49 -21.97
CA VAL A 397 9.00 2.99 -22.25
C VAL A 397 9.66 2.22 -23.39
N GLU A 398 9.34 0.93 -23.51
CA GLU A 398 9.73 0.06 -24.61
C GLU A 398 8.52 -0.77 -25.06
N TYR A 399 8.49 -1.11 -26.35
CA TYR A 399 7.57 -2.09 -26.89
C TYR A 399 8.33 -3.11 -27.74
N TRP A 400 7.76 -4.28 -27.87
CA TRP A 400 8.26 -5.30 -28.77
C TRP A 400 7.25 -5.56 -29.87
N LYS A 401 7.76 -5.96 -31.04
CA LYS A 401 6.96 -6.37 -32.19
C LYS A 401 7.38 -7.76 -32.60
N PHE A 402 6.43 -8.68 -32.55
CA PHE A 402 6.54 -10.02 -33.11
C PHE A 402 5.75 -10.08 -34.40
N SER A 403 6.35 -10.61 -35.46
CA SER A 403 5.63 -10.91 -36.70
C SER A 403 6.02 -12.28 -37.21
N ALA A 404 5.05 -13.07 -37.66
CA ALA A 404 5.31 -14.36 -38.28
C ALA A 404 4.24 -14.76 -39.28
N ASP A 405 4.58 -15.64 -40.20
CA ASP A 405 3.66 -16.23 -41.16
C ASP A 405 3.13 -17.56 -40.58
N VAL A 406 1.81 -17.70 -40.54
CA VAL A 406 1.08 -18.84 -39.99
C VAL A 406 0.07 -19.39 -41.02
N PRO A 407 -0.36 -20.66 -40.93
CA PRO A 407 -1.40 -21.19 -41.79
C PRO A 407 -2.70 -20.38 -41.69
N VAL A 408 -3.43 -20.26 -42.80
CA VAL A 408 -4.68 -19.49 -42.89
C VAL A 408 -5.72 -19.91 -41.86
N ASP A 409 -5.72 -21.18 -41.46
CA ASP A 409 -6.64 -21.77 -40.47
C ASP A 409 -6.31 -21.42 -39.02
N THR A 410 -5.17 -20.75 -38.76
CA THR A 410 -4.78 -20.32 -37.39
C THR A 410 -5.72 -19.23 -36.91
N THR A 411 -6.58 -19.48 -35.93
CA THR A 411 -7.59 -18.48 -35.52
C THR A 411 -6.98 -17.36 -34.68
N SER A 412 -7.55 -16.15 -34.81
CA SER A 412 -7.25 -15.01 -33.93
C SER A 412 -7.58 -15.29 -32.46
N GLU A 413 -8.60 -16.13 -32.22
CA GLU A 413 -9.02 -16.59 -30.89
C GLU A 413 -7.91 -17.36 -30.17
N CYS A 414 -7.24 -18.30 -30.84
CA CYS A 414 -6.13 -19.03 -30.21
C CYS A 414 -4.97 -18.10 -29.84
N VAL A 415 -4.62 -17.17 -30.74
CA VAL A 415 -3.56 -16.19 -30.46
C VAL A 415 -3.94 -15.27 -29.31
N ASN A 416 -5.21 -14.89 -29.17
CA ASN A 416 -5.71 -14.14 -28.01
C ASN A 416 -5.56 -14.94 -26.71
N GLU A 417 -5.93 -16.23 -26.70
CA GLU A 417 -5.75 -17.07 -25.51
C GLU A 417 -4.28 -17.19 -25.10
N VAL A 418 -3.37 -17.28 -26.08
CA VAL A 418 -1.92 -17.24 -25.83
C VAL A 418 -1.53 -15.92 -25.16
N LEU A 419 -1.95 -14.78 -25.70
CA LEU A 419 -1.62 -13.47 -25.14
C LEU A 419 -2.15 -13.29 -23.71
N LEU A 420 -3.39 -13.72 -23.46
CA LEU A 420 -4.00 -13.75 -22.12
C LEU A 420 -3.22 -14.65 -21.16
N ALA A 421 -2.85 -15.86 -21.57
CA ALA A 421 -2.07 -16.79 -20.76
C ALA A 421 -0.66 -16.26 -20.43
N MET A 422 -0.12 -15.39 -21.30
CA MET A 422 1.15 -14.71 -21.11
C MET A 422 1.06 -13.46 -20.24
N GLY A 423 -0.15 -13.08 -19.79
CA GLY A 423 -0.40 -11.94 -18.91
C GLY A 423 -0.98 -10.72 -19.59
N GLY A 424 -1.38 -10.81 -20.87
CA GLY A 424 -2.07 -9.76 -21.59
C GLY A 424 -3.48 -9.48 -21.06
N SER A 425 -4.08 -8.40 -21.55
CA SER A 425 -5.38 -7.90 -21.12
C SER A 425 -6.52 -8.46 -21.97
N ALA A 426 -7.74 -8.60 -21.41
CA ALA A 426 -8.94 -8.96 -22.18
C ALA A 426 -9.36 -7.90 -23.21
N GLN A 427 -8.77 -6.70 -23.14
CA GLN A 427 -8.91 -5.65 -24.15
C GLN A 427 -8.00 -5.90 -25.37
N ASP A 428 -7.00 -6.76 -25.24
CA ASP A 428 -6.10 -7.15 -26.31
C ASP A 428 -6.82 -8.20 -27.19
N ARG A 429 -7.35 -7.78 -28.33
CA ARG A 429 -7.98 -8.68 -29.31
C ARG A 429 -7.23 -8.63 -30.63
N CYS A 430 -6.81 -9.79 -31.10
CA CYS A 430 -6.35 -10.04 -32.46
C CYS A 430 -7.50 -9.75 -33.42
N THR A 431 -7.33 -8.75 -34.27
CA THR A 431 -8.24 -8.44 -35.37
C THR A 431 -7.79 -9.16 -36.64
N GLU A 432 -8.74 -9.72 -37.38
CA GLU A 432 -8.49 -10.30 -38.72
C GLU A 432 -8.78 -9.33 -39.86
#